data_AF-A0A1G2DKL5-F1
#
_entry.id   AF-A0A1G2DKL5-F1
#
_cell.length_a   1.000
_cell.length_b   1.000
_cell.length_c   1.000
_cell.angle_alpha   90.00
_cell.angle_beta   90.00
_cell.angle_gamma   90.00
#
_symmetry.space_group_name_H-M   'P 1'
#
loop_
_entity.id
_entity.type
_entity.pdbx_description
1 polymer ?
#
loop_
_entity_poly.entity_id
_entity_poly.type
_entity_poly.pdbx_seq_one_letter_code
_entity_poly.pdbx_strand_id
1 'polypeptide(L)'
;MPETDKLVKLAVDIGEETPRTLVAGIAAHIEDLATLIGIQIPLLANLEPRMLKGTESQGMILAASDEEGGFSLLSPLHRVENGARVK
;
A
#
# COMPACT_ATOMS: atom_id res chain seq x y z
N MET A 1 14.73 9.45 4.56
CA MET A 1 15.53 9.57 3.33
C MET A 1 15.17 10.88 2.66
N PRO A 2 16.07 11.87 2.58
CA PRO A 2 15.71 13.27 2.35
C PRO A 2 15.21 13.66 0.95
N GLU A 3 15.05 12.71 0.02
CA GLU A 3 14.51 13.00 -1.34
C GLU A 3 13.30 12.11 -1.67
N THR A 4 12.61 11.59 -0.67
CA THR A 4 11.54 10.59 -0.83
C THR A 4 10.18 11.12 -0.41
N ASP A 5 9.93 12.42 -0.58
CA ASP A 5 8.74 13.12 -0.05
C ASP A 5 7.39 12.54 -0.51
N LYS A 6 7.41 11.61 -1.47
CA LYS A 6 6.21 10.95 -1.99
C LYS A 6 6.14 9.44 -1.74
N LEU A 7 7.23 8.76 -1.34
CA LEU A 7 7.17 7.30 -1.14
C LEU A 7 7.11 6.93 0.34
N VAL A 8 6.24 5.97 0.65
CA VAL A 8 6.17 5.30 1.94
C VAL A 8 6.56 3.83 1.77
N LYS A 9 7.36 3.32 2.71
CA LYS A 9 7.66 1.90 2.82
C LYS A 9 6.69 1.27 3.82
N LEU A 10 5.99 0.23 3.38
CA LEU A 10 4.96 -0.45 4.16
C LEU A 10 5.32 -1.93 4.30
N ALA A 11 5.11 -2.47 5.49
CA ALA A 11 5.10 -3.90 5.73
C ALA A 11 3.64 -4.34 5.79
N VAL A 12 3.20 -5.15 4.84
CA VAL A 12 1.78 -5.53 4.71
C VAL A 12 1.63 -7.02 4.92
N ASP A 13 0.73 -7.37 5.83
CA ASP A 13 0.30 -8.74 6.07
C ASP A 13 -0.73 -9.14 5.02
N ILE A 14 -0.41 -10.19 4.26
CA ILE A 14 -1.29 -10.76 3.25
C ILE A 14 -1.60 -12.24 3.52
N GLY A 15 -1.45 -12.69 4.76
CA GLY A 15 -1.67 -14.09 5.15
C GLY A 15 -0.52 -15.04 4.77
N GLU A 16 0.67 -14.49 4.50
CA GLU A 16 1.91 -15.25 4.26
C GLU A 16 2.74 -15.36 5.56
N GLU A 17 3.77 -16.24 5.55
CA GLU A 17 4.65 -16.44 6.71
C GLU A 17 5.40 -15.16 7.12
N THR A 18 5.76 -14.33 6.13
CA THR A 18 6.42 -13.04 6.35
C THR A 18 5.62 -11.91 5.70
N PRO A 19 5.45 -10.75 6.37
CA PRO A 19 4.87 -9.57 5.74
C PRO A 19 5.66 -9.15 4.51
N ARG A 20 4.96 -8.74 3.46
CA ARG A 20 5.60 -8.24 2.25
C ARG A 20 6.03 -6.80 2.41
N THR A 21 7.16 -6.46 1.79
CA THR A 21 7.59 -5.06 1.67
C THR A 21 6.95 -4.43 0.44
N LEU A 22 6.20 -3.35 0.63
CA LEU A 22 5.68 -2.51 -0.45
C LEU A 22 6.25 -1.10 -0.35
N VAL A 23 6.46 -0.48 -1.50
CA VAL A 23 6.84 0.93 -1.61
C VAL A 23 5.76 1.64 -2.43
N ALA A 24 5.04 2.57 -1.81
CA ALA A 24 3.90 3.23 -2.42
C ALA A 24 4.12 4.74 -2.50
N GLY A 25 3.74 5.34 -3.63
CA GLY A 25 3.85 6.78 -3.91
C GLY A 25 2.76 7.64 -3.27
N ILE A 26 2.27 7.27 -2.09
CA ILE A 26 1.07 7.86 -1.48
C ILE A 26 1.38 8.84 -0.34
N ALA A 27 2.65 9.05 0.01
CA ALA A 27 3.01 9.82 1.20
C ALA A 27 2.49 11.27 1.15
N ALA A 28 2.40 11.86 -0.05
CA ALA A 28 1.89 13.23 -0.23
C ALA A 28 0.36 13.35 -0.02
N HIS A 29 -0.37 12.24 -0.02
CA HIS A 29 -1.83 12.22 0.14
C HIS A 29 -2.28 11.80 1.53
N ILE A 30 -1.33 11.45 2.41
CA ILE A 30 -1.61 10.98 3.77
C ILE A 30 -1.01 11.99 4.74
N GLU A 31 -1.87 12.66 5.50
CA GLU A 31 -1.45 13.67 6.48
C GLU A 31 -0.62 13.06 7.63
N ASP A 32 -1.04 11.88 8.12
CA ASP A 32 -0.35 11.14 9.16
C ASP A 32 -0.18 9.66 8.77
N LEU A 33 1.06 9.23 8.55
CA LEU A 33 1.37 7.85 8.18
C LEU A 33 1.00 6.83 9.27
N ALA A 34 0.88 7.24 10.54
CA ALA A 34 0.42 6.36 11.61
C ALA A 34 -1.03 5.89 11.40
N THR A 35 -1.83 6.66 10.66
CA THR A 35 -3.19 6.26 10.28
C THR A 35 -3.21 5.00 9.43
N LEU A 36 -2.15 4.70 8.68
CA LEU A 36 -2.04 3.50 7.85
C LEU A 36 -1.91 2.21 8.67
N ILE A 37 -1.56 2.31 9.96
CA ILE A 37 -1.39 1.15 10.82
C ILE A 37 -2.75 0.53 11.16
N GLY A 38 -2.91 -0.74 10.82
CA GLY A 38 -4.13 -1.51 11.13
C GLY A 38 -5.27 -1.35 10.13
N ILE A 39 -5.12 -0.49 9.11
CA ILE A 39 -6.07 -0.39 7.99
C ILE A 39 -5.89 -1.59 7.05
N GLN A 40 -7.01 -2.13 6.57
CA GLN A 40 -7.01 -3.15 5.51
C GLN A 40 -7.18 -2.50 4.15
N ILE A 41 -6.29 -2.86 3.23
CA ILE A 41 -6.22 -2.33 1.87
C ILE A 41 -6.10 -3.47 0.85
N PRO A 42 -6.70 -3.35 -0.34
CA PRO A 42 -6.46 -4.27 -1.43
C PRO A 42 -5.10 -3.96 -2.09
N LEU A 43 -4.42 -5.03 -2.53
CA LEU A 43 -3.17 -4.93 -3.27
C LEU A 43 -3.07 -6.01 -4.35
N LEU A 44 -2.24 -5.73 -5.36
CA LEU A 44 -1.83 -6.72 -6.35
C LEU A 44 -0.59 -7.45 -5.85
N ALA A 45 -0.75 -8.74 -5.53
CA ALA A 45 0.30 -9.60 -4.98
C ALA A 45 1.06 -10.40 -6.05
N ASN A 46 0.61 -10.41 -7.30
CA ASN A 46 1.15 -11.23 -8.39
C ASN A 46 2.04 -10.45 -9.37
N LEU A 47 2.47 -9.25 -9.00
CA LEU A 47 3.36 -8.43 -9.83
C LEU A 47 4.82 -8.84 -9.61
N GLU A 48 5.63 -8.70 -10.67
CA GLU A 48 7.07 -8.85 -10.56
C GLU A 48 7.62 -7.78 -9.59
N PRO A 49 8.50 -8.17 -8.64
CA PRO A 49 9.11 -7.21 -7.72
C PRO A 49 9.85 -6.10 -8.47
N ARG A 50 9.70 -4.86 -8.00
CA ARG A 50 10.35 -3.70 -8.62
C ARG A 50 11.19 -2.93 -7.62
N MET A 51 12.40 -2.58 -8.03
CA MET A 51 13.27 -1.69 -7.27
C MET A 51 12.81 -0.23 -7.37
N LEU A 52 12.49 0.37 -6.23
CA LEU A 52 12.09 1.76 -6.08
C LEU A 52 13.02 2.43 -5.07
N LYS A 53 13.88 3.34 -5.55
CA LYS A 53 14.88 4.06 -4.73
C LYS A 53 15.69 3.15 -3.80
N GLY A 54 16.14 2.00 -4.31
CA GLY A 54 16.95 1.04 -3.56
C GLY A 54 16.18 0.10 -2.62
N THR A 55 14.85 0.18 -2.58
CA THR A 55 13.99 -0.78 -1.87
C THR A 55 13.19 -1.61 -2.87
N GLU A 56 13.16 -2.92 -2.67
CA GLU A 56 12.31 -3.83 -3.46
C GLU A 56 10.85 -3.72 -2.99
N SER A 57 9.93 -3.44 -3.93
CA SER A 57 8.49 -3.48 -3.70
C SER A 57 7.91 -4.75 -4.29
N GLN A 58 7.21 -5.53 -3.47
CA GLN A 58 6.68 -6.87 -3.79
C GLN A 58 5.17 -6.86 -4.02
N GLY A 59 4.66 -5.76 -4.54
CA GLY A 59 3.25 -5.57 -4.85
C GLY A 59 2.90 -4.11 -5.12
N MET A 60 1.61 -3.87 -5.33
CA MET A 60 1.05 -2.54 -5.57
C MET A 60 -0.24 -2.37 -4.78
N ILE A 61 -0.31 -1.30 -3.98
CA ILE A 61 -1.54 -0.90 -3.28
C ILE A 61 -2.51 -0.29 -4.28
N LEU A 62 -3.80 -0.60 -4.14
CA LEU A 62 -4.85 0.00 -4.93
C LEU A 62 -5.52 1.14 -4.14
N ALA A 63 -5.60 2.30 -4.79
CA ALA A 63 -6.27 3.50 -4.32
C ALA A 63 -7.10 4.09 -5.46
N ALA A 64 -8.15 4.82 -5.13
CA ALA A 64 -8.90 5.61 -6.08
C ALA A 64 -8.34 7.03 -6.16
N SER A 65 -8.32 7.57 -7.38
CA SER A 65 -8.04 8.98 -7.63
C SER A 65 -9.04 9.53 -8.63
N ASP A 66 -9.44 10.78 -8.46
CA ASP A 66 -10.28 11.51 -9.43
C ASP A 66 -9.44 12.49 -10.26
N GLU A 67 -10.08 13.09 -11.28
CA GLU A 67 -9.42 14.05 -12.19
C GLU A 67 -9.07 15.39 -11.51
N GLU A 68 -9.65 15.69 -10.34
CA GLU A 68 -9.43 16.91 -9.58
C GLU A 68 -8.28 16.76 -8.56
N GLY A 69 -7.64 15.59 -8.51
CA GLY A 69 -6.52 15.30 -7.62
C GLY A 69 -6.93 14.73 -6.26
N GLY A 70 -8.19 14.35 -6.09
CA GLY A 70 -8.64 13.58 -4.93
C GLY A 70 -7.96 12.22 -4.87
N PHE A 71 -7.71 11.74 -3.66
CA PHE A 71 -7.08 10.46 -3.37
C PHE A 71 -7.82 9.76 -2.25
N SER A 72 -8.14 8.48 -2.44
CA SER A 72 -8.82 7.67 -1.43
C SER A 72 -8.26 6.27 -1.38
N LEU A 73 -7.85 5.83 -0.18
CA LEU A 73 -7.49 4.44 0.05
C LEU A 73 -8.75 3.57 -0.02
N LEU A 74 -8.62 2.46 -0.73
CA LEU A 74 -9.68 1.45 -0.75
C LEU A 74 -9.59 0.60 0.52
N SER A 75 -10.74 0.29 1.10
CA SER A 75 -10.84 -0.63 2.24
C SER A 75 -12.11 -1.46 2.13
N PRO A 76 -12.11 -2.70 2.67
CA PRO A 76 -13.32 -3.49 2.71
C PRO A 76 -14.33 -2.88 3.71
N LEU A 77 -15.62 -2.94 3.40
CA LEU A 77 -16.68 -2.40 4.27
C LEU A 77 -16.73 -3.06 5.66
N HIS A 78 -16.27 -4.31 5.74
CA HIS A 78 -16.11 -5.06 6.99
C HIS A 78 -14.71 -5.66 7.04
N ARG A 79 -14.24 -5.95 8.24
CA ARG A 79 -12.94 -6.59 8.42
C ARG A 79 -12.97 -7.99 7.83
N VAL A 80 -11.95 -8.33 7.05
CA VAL A 80 -11.76 -9.66 6.45
C VAL A 80 -10.48 -10.29 6.96
N GLU A 81 -10.25 -11.56 6.67
CA GLU A 81 -8.94 -12.17 6.94
C GLU A 81 -7.87 -11.54 6.03
N ASN A 82 -6.68 -11.30 6.59
CA ASN A 82 -5.55 -10.83 5.77
C ASN A 82 -5.22 -11.90 4.72
N GLY A 83 -5.02 -11.48 3.47
CA GLY A 83 -4.86 -12.41 2.34
C GLY A 83 -6.16 -12.85 1.66
N ALA A 84 -7.32 -12.37 2.11
CA ALA A 84 -8.58 -12.61 1.41
C ALA A 84 -8.49 -12.15 -0.06
N ARG A 85 -8.93 -13.02 -0.98
CA ARG A 85 -8.92 -12.71 -2.42
C ARG A 85 -9.98 -11.69 -2.76
N VAL A 86 -9.56 -10.59 -3.36
CA VAL A 86 -10.44 -9.61 -4.01
C VAL A 86 -11.06 -10.26 -5.26
N LYS A 87 -12.35 -10.04 -5.50
CA LYS A 87 -13.11 -10.57 -6.63
C LYS A 87 -13.74 -9.44 -7.43
#